data_AF-A0A151SLC8-F1
#
_entry.id   AF-A0A151SLC8-F1
#
_cell.length_a   1.000
_cell.length_b   1.000
_cell.length_c   1.000
_cell.angle_alpha   90.00
_cell.angle_beta   90.00
_cell.angle_gamma   90.00
#
_symmetry.space_group_name_H-M   'P 1'
#
loop_
_entity.id
_entity.type
_entity.pdbx_description
1 polymer ?
#
loop_
_entity_poly.entity_id
_entity_poly.type
_entity_poly.pdbx_seq_one_letter_code
_entity_poly.pdbx_strand_id
1 'polypeptide(L)'
;MIKNQFGVGIKRIRSDNAKDYFNLVLNSFCQKEGIIHESSCVNTPQQNGIAERKNKHLLDQTRALLFQSHVPKRFWGEPLLTATYLINRLPTKILNLKSPMEVLSSFYPHLYPTNKLQPRIFGCVSFVHVHSNERGKLDPRVVKCVFLGYSTTKKGYKCFHPISKRFYVL
;
A
#
# COMPACT_ATOMS: atom_id res chain seq x y z
N MET A 1 -2.06 13.76 5.20
CA MET A 1 -0.76 13.10 4.99
C MET A 1 0.24 14.01 4.29
N ILE A 2 -0.01 14.49 3.06
CA ILE A 2 0.98 15.24 2.28
C ILE A 2 1.46 16.53 2.98
N LYS A 3 0.53 17.39 3.41
CA LYS A 3 0.82 18.63 4.17
C LYS A 3 1.65 18.38 5.44
N ASN A 4 1.24 17.41 6.26
CA ASN A 4 1.86 17.18 7.58
C ASN A 4 3.15 16.37 7.51
N GLN A 5 3.24 15.40 6.60
CA GLN A 5 4.43 14.55 6.48
C GLN A 5 5.49 15.24 5.61
N PHE A 6 5.09 15.76 4.45
CA PHE A 6 6.03 16.32 3.47
C PHE A 6 6.19 17.84 3.57
N GLY A 7 5.38 18.53 4.39
CA GLY A 7 5.39 20.00 4.45
C GLY A 7 4.87 20.65 3.16
N VAL A 8 4.21 19.88 2.27
CA VAL A 8 3.78 20.34 0.95
C VAL A 8 2.27 20.50 0.88
N GLY A 9 1.82 21.70 0.50
CA GLY A 9 0.44 21.95 0.11
C GLY A 9 0.17 21.41 -1.29
N ILE A 10 -0.92 20.64 -1.44
CA ILE A 10 -1.38 20.22 -2.76
C ILE A 10 -1.94 21.45 -3.46
N LYS A 11 -1.43 21.80 -4.63
CA LYS A 11 -1.92 22.97 -5.39
C LYS A 11 -3.09 22.61 -6.30
N ARG A 12 -3.00 21.44 -6.95
CA ARG A 12 -4.02 20.98 -7.90
C ARG A 12 -4.25 19.48 -7.78
N ILE A 13 -5.48 19.06 -8.01
CA ILE A 13 -5.90 17.67 -8.18
C ILE A 13 -6.61 17.60 -9.53
N ARG A 14 -6.29 16.58 -10.32
CA ARG A 14 -7.01 16.29 -11.56
C ARG A 14 -7.68 14.93 -11.46
N SER A 15 -8.96 14.86 -11.80
CA SER A 15 -9.74 13.61 -11.84
C SER A 15 -10.53 13.50 -13.15
N ASP A 16 -11.13 12.34 -13.38
CA ASP A 16 -12.18 12.21 -14.39
C ASP A 16 -13.47 12.90 -13.92
N ASN A 17 -14.49 12.89 -14.79
CA ASN A 17 -15.82 13.47 -14.54
C ASN A 17 -16.74 12.55 -13.72
N ALA A 18 -16.22 11.54 -13.02
CA ALA A 18 -17.07 10.70 -12.19
C ALA A 18 -17.70 11.52 -11.05
N LYS A 19 -18.98 11.24 -10.76
CA LYS A 19 -19.75 11.94 -9.71
C LYS A 19 -19.12 11.79 -8.33
N ASP A 20 -18.37 10.72 -8.11
CA ASP A 20 -17.63 10.48 -6.87
C ASP A 20 -16.53 11.52 -6.63
N TYR A 21 -15.99 12.15 -7.68
CA TYR A 21 -15.04 13.25 -7.54
C TYR A 21 -15.73 14.62 -7.55
N PHE A 22 -16.85 14.76 -8.26
CA PHE A 22 -17.63 15.99 -8.28
C PHE A 22 -18.79 15.96 -7.28
N ASN A 23 -18.43 15.90 -5.99
CA ASN A 23 -19.38 15.94 -4.89
C ASN A 23 -19.13 17.13 -3.96
N LEU A 24 -20.14 17.50 -3.16
CA LEU A 24 -20.05 18.64 -2.25
C LEU A 24 -18.92 18.48 -1.22
N VAL A 25 -18.67 17.27 -0.73
CA VAL A 25 -17.64 17.02 0.29
C VAL A 25 -16.24 17.31 -0.26
N LEU A 26 -15.90 16.77 -1.44
CA LEU A 26 -14.59 16.98 -2.05
C LEU A 26 -14.41 18.44 -2.47
N ASN A 27 -15.45 19.05 -3.06
CA ASN A 27 -15.41 20.46 -3.45
C ASN A 27 -15.19 21.39 -2.25
N SER A 28 -15.94 21.20 -1.17
CA SER A 28 -15.79 21.99 0.06
C SER A 28 -14.40 21.78 0.69
N PHE A 29 -13.88 20.55 0.67
CA PHE A 29 -12.52 20.28 1.15
C PHE A 29 -11.46 21.00 0.30
N CYS A 30 -11.54 20.90 -1.02
CA CYS A 30 -10.61 21.55 -1.95
C CYS A 30 -10.66 23.07 -1.79
N GLN A 31 -11.83 23.68 -1.71
CA GLN A 31 -11.97 25.12 -1.48
C GLN A 31 -11.37 25.54 -0.14
N LYS A 32 -11.65 24.81 0.94
CA LYS A 32 -11.12 25.08 2.28
C LYS A 32 -9.59 25.02 2.33
N GLU A 33 -8.98 24.06 1.64
CA GLU A 33 -7.52 23.91 1.60
C GLU A 33 -6.85 24.71 0.46
N GLY A 34 -7.63 25.46 -0.34
CA GLY A 34 -7.11 26.25 -1.47
C GLY A 34 -6.60 25.41 -2.65
N ILE A 35 -7.13 24.20 -2.82
CA ILE A 35 -6.75 23.25 -3.87
C ILE A 35 -7.62 23.48 -5.11
N ILE A 36 -6.99 23.63 -6.28
CA ILE A 36 -7.71 23.68 -7.56
C ILE A 36 -8.05 22.25 -7.99
N HIS A 37 -9.34 21.95 -8.13
CA HIS A 37 -9.80 20.67 -8.67
C HIS A 37 -10.14 20.82 -10.16
N GLU A 38 -9.41 20.11 -11.01
CA GLU A 38 -9.58 20.08 -12.47
C GLU A 38 -10.23 18.76 -12.91
N SER A 39 -11.20 18.82 -13.81
CA SER A 39 -11.70 17.64 -14.53
C SER A 39 -10.94 17.40 -15.83
N SER A 40 -10.89 16.14 -16.27
CA SER A 40 -10.57 15.83 -17.65
C SER A 40 -11.69 16.28 -18.60
N CYS A 41 -11.34 16.73 -19.80
CA CYS A 41 -12.32 16.96 -20.86
C CYS A 41 -13.09 15.67 -21.17
N VAL A 42 -14.35 15.83 -21.57
CA VAL A 42 -15.20 14.72 -21.99
C VAL A 42 -14.55 14.03 -23.19
N ASN A 43 -14.56 12.69 -23.21
CA ASN A 43 -13.97 11.86 -24.27
C ASN A 43 -12.44 12.00 -24.46
N THR A 44 -11.70 12.54 -23.48
CA THR A 44 -10.22 12.58 -23.51
C THR A 44 -9.59 11.77 -22.37
N PRO A 45 -9.73 10.43 -22.35
CA PRO A 45 -9.18 9.58 -21.28
C PRO A 45 -7.66 9.70 -21.12
N GLN A 46 -6.95 10.13 -22.17
CA GLN A 46 -5.51 10.36 -22.15
C GLN A 46 -5.09 11.39 -21.09
N GLN A 47 -5.96 12.37 -20.76
CA GLN A 47 -5.70 13.36 -19.70
C GLN A 47 -5.62 12.73 -18.30
N ASN A 48 -6.28 11.58 -18.09
CA ASN A 48 -6.20 10.79 -16.86
C ASN A 48 -5.29 9.55 -17.01
N GLY A 49 -4.61 9.41 -18.15
CA GLY A 49 -3.89 8.20 -18.51
C GLY A 49 -2.75 7.82 -17.56
N ILE A 50 -2.17 8.78 -16.83
CA ILE A 50 -1.15 8.47 -15.81
C ILE A 50 -1.76 7.69 -14.64
N ALA A 51 -2.90 8.14 -14.12
CA ALA A 51 -3.60 7.47 -13.02
C ALA A 51 -4.12 6.10 -13.47
N GLU A 52 -4.72 6.03 -14.66
CA GLU A 52 -5.21 4.77 -15.24
C GLU A 52 -4.09 3.74 -15.44
N ARG A 53 -2.95 4.15 -16.01
CA ARG A 53 -1.78 3.27 -16.16
C ARG A 53 -1.26 2.79 -14.81
N LYS A 54 -1.24 3.65 -13.79
CA LYS A 54 -0.79 3.27 -12.45
C LYS A 54 -1.76 2.28 -11.79
N ASN A 55 -3.06 2.50 -11.93
CA ASN A 55 -4.10 1.59 -11.43
C ASN A 55 -4.01 0.23 -12.12
N LYS A 56 -3.86 0.20 -13.45
CA LYS A 56 -3.64 -1.04 -14.20
C LYS A 56 -2.40 -1.79 -13.71
N HIS A 57 -1.27 -1.10 -13.58
CA HIS A 57 -0.04 -1.70 -13.08
C HIS A 57 -0.20 -2.28 -11.67
N LEU A 58 -0.85 -1.57 -10.75
CA LEU A 58 -1.14 -2.07 -9.40
C LEU A 58 -1.99 -3.33 -9.42
N LEU A 59 -3.05 -3.35 -10.22
CA LEU A 59 -3.93 -4.51 -10.35
C LEU A 59 -3.22 -5.70 -10.98
N ASP A 60 -2.38 -5.48 -11.99
CA ASP A 60 -1.61 -6.56 -12.63
C ASP A 60 -0.61 -7.19 -11.66
N GLN A 61 0.10 -6.40 -10.86
CA GLN A 61 0.98 -6.92 -9.80
C GLN A 61 0.17 -7.65 -8.71
N THR A 62 -0.99 -7.13 -8.33
CA THR A 62 -1.89 -7.77 -7.36
C THR A 62 -2.36 -9.14 -7.85
N ARG A 63 -2.73 -9.25 -9.13
CA ARG A 63 -3.12 -10.52 -9.77
C ARG A 63 -1.98 -11.52 -9.78
N ALA A 64 -0.77 -11.07 -10.14
CA ALA A 64 0.42 -11.92 -10.15
C ALA A 64 0.73 -12.48 -8.75
N LEU A 65 0.67 -11.64 -7.71
CA LEU A 65 0.87 -12.08 -6.33
C LEU A 65 -0.17 -13.12 -5.90
N LEU A 66 -1.45 -12.89 -6.19
CA LEU A 66 -2.52 -13.85 -5.88
C LEU A 66 -2.32 -15.19 -6.61
N PHE A 67 -2.00 -15.13 -7.91
CA PHE A 67 -1.79 -16.31 -8.73
C PHE A 67 -0.61 -17.15 -8.24
N GLN A 68 0.55 -16.53 -8.00
CA GLN A 68 1.75 -17.24 -7.56
C GLN A 68 1.59 -17.86 -6.16
N SER A 69 0.95 -17.13 -5.25
CA SER A 69 0.83 -17.54 -3.84
C SER A 69 -0.35 -18.46 -3.55
N HIS A 70 -1.27 -18.65 -4.50
CA HIS A 70 -2.52 -19.39 -4.32
C HIS A 70 -3.38 -18.84 -3.15
N VAL A 71 -3.19 -17.56 -2.81
CA VAL A 71 -3.99 -16.90 -1.76
C VAL A 71 -5.40 -16.61 -2.30
N PRO A 72 -6.48 -16.94 -1.56
CA PRO A 72 -7.84 -16.69 -2.02
C PRO A 72 -8.14 -15.21 -2.26
N LYS A 73 -8.96 -14.93 -3.29
CA LYS A 73 -9.34 -13.57 -3.72
C LYS A 73 -9.98 -12.71 -2.61
N ARG A 74 -10.56 -13.31 -1.57
CA ARG A 74 -11.10 -12.58 -0.41
C ARG A 74 -10.06 -11.70 0.30
N PHE A 75 -8.76 -12.01 0.14
CA PHE A 75 -7.67 -11.23 0.70
C PHE A 75 -7.15 -10.13 -0.23
N TRP A 76 -7.84 -9.77 -1.32
CA TRP A 76 -7.34 -8.88 -2.39
C TRP A 76 -6.68 -7.57 -1.93
N GLY A 77 -7.09 -7.01 -0.78
CA GLY A 77 -6.48 -5.80 -0.23
C GLY A 77 -5.02 -6.01 0.23
N GLU A 78 -4.69 -7.19 0.73
CA GLU A 78 -3.36 -7.55 1.23
C GLU A 78 -2.28 -7.61 0.12
N PRO A 79 -2.47 -8.31 -1.02
CA PRO A 79 -1.54 -8.27 -2.13
C PRO A 79 -1.53 -6.89 -2.81
N LEU A 80 -2.61 -6.11 -2.80
CA LEU A 80 -2.61 -4.75 -3.34
C LEU A 80 -1.69 -3.80 -2.54
N LEU A 81 -1.79 -3.86 -1.21
CA LEU A 81 -0.88 -3.13 -0.31
C LEU A 81 0.55 -3.63 -0.46
N THR A 82 0.75 -4.94 -0.60
CA THR A 82 2.07 -5.54 -0.83
C THR A 82 2.67 -5.10 -2.18
N ALA A 83 1.89 -5.10 -3.26
CA ALA A 83 2.31 -4.61 -4.56
C ALA A 83 2.73 -3.15 -4.49
N THR A 84 1.94 -2.31 -3.81
CA THR A 84 2.26 -0.89 -3.59
C THR A 84 3.56 -0.73 -2.79
N TYR A 85 3.74 -1.53 -1.74
CA TYR A 85 4.96 -1.56 -0.93
C TYR A 85 6.20 -1.86 -1.76
N LEU A 86 6.12 -2.88 -2.62
CA LEU A 86 7.20 -3.33 -3.51
C LEU A 86 7.48 -2.32 -4.62
N ILE A 87 6.45 -1.87 -5.37
CA ILE A 87 6.61 -0.92 -6.47
C ILE A 87 7.32 0.37 -6.01
N ASN A 88 7.02 0.85 -4.80
CA ASN A 88 7.65 2.06 -4.27
C ASN A 88 9.11 1.85 -3.83
N ARG A 89 9.56 0.60 -3.66
CA ARG A 89 10.90 0.25 -3.15
C ARG A 89 11.79 -0.49 -4.15
N LEU A 90 11.25 -0.92 -5.28
CA LEU A 90 12.03 -1.56 -6.32
C LEU A 90 12.72 -0.51 -7.21
N PRO A 91 13.99 -0.73 -7.58
CA PRO A 91 14.70 0.15 -8.49
C PRO A 91 14.09 0.09 -9.88
N THR A 92 14.07 1.21 -10.58
CA THR A 92 13.55 1.29 -11.95
C THR A 92 14.58 1.90 -12.90
N LYS A 93 14.61 1.43 -14.15
CA LYS A 93 15.54 1.94 -15.16
C LYS A 93 15.36 3.44 -15.42
N ILE A 94 14.11 3.91 -15.41
CA ILE A 94 13.74 5.32 -15.64
C ILE A 94 14.33 6.24 -14.56
N LEU A 95 14.54 5.71 -13.35
CA LEU A 95 15.11 6.46 -12.22
C LEU A 95 16.59 6.12 -11.99
N ASN A 96 17.33 5.73 -13.03
CA ASN A 96 18.76 5.36 -12.94
C ASN A 96 19.02 4.27 -11.88
N LEU A 97 18.17 3.24 -11.87
CA LEU A 97 18.21 2.14 -10.89
C LEU A 97 17.99 2.58 -9.43
N LYS A 98 17.39 3.74 -9.21
CA LYS A 98 16.84 4.14 -7.91
C LYS A 98 15.36 3.76 -7.81
N SER A 99 14.90 3.52 -6.61
CA SER A 99 13.50 3.30 -6.29
C SER A 99 12.75 4.63 -6.13
N PRO A 100 11.42 4.65 -6.36
CA PRO A 100 10.61 5.84 -6.09
C PRO A 100 10.78 6.38 -4.66
N MET A 101 10.91 5.49 -3.66
CA MET A 101 11.11 5.88 -2.27
C MET A 101 12.47 6.58 -2.06
N GLU A 102 13.55 6.10 -2.68
CA GLU A 102 14.87 6.74 -2.60
C GLU A 102 14.85 8.13 -3.24
N VAL A 103 14.26 8.23 -4.43
CA VAL A 103 14.10 9.52 -5.11
C VAL A 103 13.29 10.48 -4.25
N LEU A 104 12.15 10.05 -3.71
CA LEU A 104 11.33 10.86 -2.82
C LEU A 104 12.09 11.28 -1.56
N SER A 105 12.85 10.37 -0.94
CA SER A 105 13.63 10.65 0.27
C SER A 105 14.75 11.65 0.00
N SER A 106 15.28 11.71 -1.22
CA SER A 106 16.28 12.72 -1.60
C SER A 106 15.72 14.15 -1.63
N PHE A 107 14.43 14.30 -1.96
CA PHE A 107 13.73 15.60 -1.89
C PHE A 107 13.28 15.97 -0.47
N TYR A 108 13.07 14.96 0.40
CA TYR A 108 12.58 15.14 1.75
C TYR A 108 13.43 14.33 2.76
N PRO A 109 14.68 14.74 3.02
CA PRO A 109 15.62 13.95 3.84
C PRO A 109 15.21 13.81 5.31
N HIS A 110 14.41 14.74 5.82
CA HIS A 110 13.88 14.71 7.19
C HIS A 110 12.74 13.70 7.38
N LEU A 111 12.20 13.16 6.28
CA LEU A 111 11.15 12.15 6.33
C LEU A 111 11.75 10.75 6.36
N TYR A 112 11.62 10.09 7.50
CA TYR A 112 11.97 8.69 7.62
C TYR A 112 10.80 7.82 7.18
N PRO A 113 10.97 6.92 6.18
CA PRO A 113 9.93 5.97 5.82
C PRO A 113 9.56 5.13 7.05
N THR A 114 8.29 5.16 7.44
CA THR A 114 7.78 4.54 8.67
C THR A 114 7.87 3.02 8.68
N ASN A 115 8.15 2.40 7.53
CA ASN A 115 8.28 0.96 7.40
C ASN A 115 9.46 0.58 6.48
N LYS A 116 10.61 0.26 7.10
CA LYS A 116 11.84 -0.26 6.47
C LYS A 116 11.94 -1.79 6.56
N LEU A 117 10.82 -2.49 6.70
CA LEU A 117 10.86 -3.95 6.78
C LEU A 117 11.44 -4.55 5.50
N GLN A 118 12.27 -5.57 5.66
CA GLN A 118 12.79 -6.30 4.51
C GLN A 118 11.62 -6.97 3.78
N PRO A 119 11.57 -6.89 2.43
CA PRO A 119 10.56 -7.59 1.67
C PRO A 119 10.55 -9.09 1.94
N ARG A 120 9.36 -9.67 2.03
CA ARG A 120 9.15 -11.12 2.15
C ARG A 120 8.27 -11.62 1.01
N ILE A 121 8.41 -12.90 0.67
CA ILE A 121 7.62 -13.56 -0.38
C ILE A 121 6.16 -13.58 0.07
N PHE A 122 5.28 -12.89 -0.66
CA PHE A 122 3.85 -12.86 -0.36
C PHE A 122 3.26 -14.28 -0.38
N GLY A 123 2.47 -14.61 0.64
CA GLY A 123 1.83 -15.93 0.79
C GLY A 123 2.77 -17.04 1.25
N CYS A 124 4.02 -16.74 1.62
CA CYS A 124 4.90 -17.76 2.18
C CYS A 124 4.41 -18.25 3.56
N VAL A 125 4.85 -19.45 3.93
CA VAL A 125 4.67 -19.96 5.29
C VAL A 125 5.51 -19.11 6.25
N SER A 126 4.88 -18.65 7.32
CA SER A 126 5.54 -17.94 8.42
C SER A 126 5.23 -18.63 9.75
N PHE A 127 6.11 -18.45 10.74
CA PHE A 127 5.89 -18.97 12.09
C PHE A 127 5.87 -17.79 13.05
N VAL A 128 4.73 -17.58 13.70
CA VAL A 128 4.52 -16.48 14.64
C VAL A 128 4.74 -16.99 16.06
N HIS A 129 5.59 -16.33 16.83
CA HIS A 129 5.81 -16.69 18.24
C HIS A 129 4.59 -16.35 19.09
N VAL A 130 4.14 -17.30 19.91
CA VAL A 130 3.07 -17.09 20.89
C VAL A 130 3.69 -16.75 22.24
N HIS A 131 3.35 -15.58 22.77
CA HIS A 131 3.86 -15.11 24.06
C HIS A 131 3.45 -16.05 25.19
N SER A 132 4.31 -16.18 26.21
CA SER A 132 4.11 -17.09 27.35
C SER A 132 2.78 -16.90 28.07
N ASN A 133 2.24 -15.70 28.07
CA ASN A 133 0.99 -15.37 28.77
C ASN A 133 -0.25 -15.99 28.10
N GLU A 134 -0.13 -16.41 26.85
CA GLU A 134 -1.21 -17.02 26.07
C GLU A 134 -1.06 -18.54 25.94
N ARG A 135 -0.10 -19.17 26.66
CA ARG A 135 0.21 -20.60 26.52
C ARG A 135 0.72 -21.26 27.80
N GLY A 136 0.32 -22.50 28.04
CA GLY A 136 0.86 -23.35 29.10
C GLY A 136 2.30 -23.80 28.86
N LYS A 137 2.91 -24.45 29.85
CA LYS A 137 4.33 -24.88 29.81
C LYS A 137 4.64 -25.86 28.66
N LEU A 138 3.67 -26.69 28.28
CA LEU A 138 3.78 -27.71 27.24
C LEU A 138 3.13 -27.31 25.91
N ASP A 139 2.52 -26.13 25.84
CA ASP A 139 1.81 -25.68 24.64
C ASP A 139 2.79 -25.26 23.53
N PRO A 140 2.38 -25.37 22.24
CA PRO A 140 3.17 -24.91 21.11
C PRO A 140 3.63 -23.45 21.27
N ARG A 141 4.92 -23.20 21.00
CA ARG A 141 5.51 -21.86 21.10
C ARG A 141 5.30 -21.00 19.86
N VAL A 142 4.84 -21.60 18.77
CA VAL A 142 4.69 -20.96 17.46
C VAL A 142 3.41 -21.39 16.78
N VAL A 143 2.82 -20.47 16.02
CA VAL A 143 1.66 -20.74 15.16
C VAL A 143 2.09 -20.61 13.71
N LYS A 144 1.86 -21.66 12.92
CA LYS A 144 2.09 -21.67 11.48
C LYS A 144 1.06 -20.78 10.80
N CYS A 145 1.52 -19.72 10.16
CA CYS A 145 0.70 -18.72 9.48
C CYS A 145 1.10 -18.58 8.00
N VAL A 146 0.34 -17.76 7.28
CA VAL A 146 0.64 -17.29 5.93
C VAL A 146 1.00 -15.80 6.01
N PHE A 147 2.15 -15.42 5.45
CA PHE A 147 2.52 -14.01 5.34
C PHE A 147 1.63 -13.30 4.32
N LEU A 148 0.93 -12.25 4.74
CA LEU A 148 0.02 -11.48 3.88
C LEU A 148 0.44 -10.01 3.71
N GLY A 149 1.58 -9.57 4.21
CA GLY A 149 2.09 -8.22 3.93
C GLY A 149 2.55 -7.50 5.19
N TYR A 150 2.38 -6.18 5.21
CA TYR A 150 3.00 -5.31 6.21
C TYR A 150 1.91 -4.55 6.97
N SER A 151 2.09 -4.41 8.29
CA SER A 151 1.18 -3.63 9.11
C SER A 151 1.30 -2.13 8.79
N THR A 152 0.15 -1.43 8.79
CA THR A 152 0.06 0.02 8.56
C THR A 152 0.31 0.83 9.82
N THR A 153 0.00 0.26 10.99
CA THR A 153 0.07 0.95 12.29
C THR A 153 1.28 0.53 13.12
N LYS A 154 1.84 -0.65 12.84
CA LYS A 154 2.99 -1.20 13.57
C LYS A 154 4.12 -1.46 12.58
N LYS A 155 5.37 -1.34 13.03
CA LYS A 155 6.54 -1.79 12.28
C LYS A 155 6.61 -3.32 12.34
N GLY A 156 5.72 -3.97 11.59
CA GLY A 156 5.59 -5.42 11.68
C GLY A 156 5.04 -6.13 10.45
N TYR A 157 5.29 -7.43 10.38
CA TYR A 157 4.77 -8.30 9.32
C TYR A 157 3.37 -8.79 9.70
N LYS A 158 2.43 -8.70 8.76
CA LYS A 158 1.07 -9.16 8.91
C LYS A 158 0.96 -10.62 8.44
N CYS A 159 0.56 -11.51 9.34
CA CYS A 159 0.44 -12.94 9.09
C CYS A 159 -0.97 -13.40 9.43
N PHE A 160 -1.50 -14.33 8.65
CA PHE A 160 -2.84 -14.87 8.83
C PHE A 160 -2.78 -16.34 9.21
N HIS A 161 -3.46 -16.72 10.28
CA HIS A 161 -3.61 -18.11 10.68
C HIS A 161 -4.91 -18.68 10.07
N PRO A 162 -4.85 -19.63 9.11
CA PRO A 162 -6.02 -20.08 8.38
C PRO A 162 -7.10 -20.75 9.23
N ILE A 163 -6.69 -21.47 10.29
CA ILE A 163 -7.58 -22.27 11.14
C ILE A 163 -8.40 -21.34 12.04
N SER A 164 -7.73 -20.47 12.81
CA SER A 164 -8.43 -19.54 13.72
C SER A 164 -8.96 -18.28 13.04
N LYS A 165 -8.66 -18.09 11.75
CA LYS A 165 -8.99 -16.88 10.97
C LYS A 165 -8.48 -15.58 11.60
N ARG A 166 -7.39 -15.65 12.39
CA ARG A 166 -6.82 -14.52 13.11
C ARG A 166 -5.61 -13.94 12.36
N PHE A 167 -5.51 -12.62 12.39
CA PHE A 167 -4.30 -11.91 11.99
C PHE A 167 -3.36 -11.71 13.18
N TYR A 168 -2.06 -11.89 12.91
CA TYR A 168 -0.96 -11.60 13.80
C TYR A 168 -0.09 -10.51 13.17
N VAL A 169 0.48 -9.65 14.00
CA VAL A 169 1.48 -8.66 13.60
C VAL A 169 2.74 -8.93 14.40
N LEU A 170 3.80 -9.33 13.69
CA LEU A 170 5.14 -9.58 14.21
C LEU A 170 5.92 -8.28 14.33
#